data_AF-A0A8J9X3K7-F1
#
_entry.id   AF-A0A8J9X3K7-F1
#
_cell.length_a   1.000
_cell.length_b   1.000
_cell.length_c   1.000
_cell.angle_alpha   90.00
_cell.angle_beta   90.00
_cell.angle_gamma   90.00
#
_symmetry.space_group_name_H-M   'P 1'
#
loop_
_entity.id
_entity.type
_entity.pdbx_description
1 polymer ?
#
loop_
_entity_poly.entity_id
_entity_poly.type
_entity_poly.pdbx_seq_one_letter_code
_entity_poly.pdbx_strand_id
1 'polypeptide(L)'
;MEAHNVFTLLQGLTTLVSQQQKILSGLIDTYCRMSGMAGPLQQEQIDAIISKEPAERNGIYVITHNQVRLCLDGLGMWMIETVEELASVEEKLSCLLASVGNLFVDAANGIANIAIVRSGNESQAAELPPVLP
;
A
#
# COMPACT_ATOMS: atom_id res chain seq x y z
N MET A 1 29.40 -30.80 9.10
CA MET A 1 28.06 -30.85 9.73
C MET A 1 27.53 -29.43 9.98
N GLU A 2 28.32 -28.54 10.57
CA GLU A 2 27.95 -27.12 10.76
C GLU A 2 27.63 -26.38 9.46
N ALA A 3 28.47 -26.53 8.41
CA ALA A 3 28.22 -25.90 7.11
C ALA A 3 26.88 -26.32 6.47
N HIS A 4 26.46 -27.58 6.65
CA HIS A 4 25.18 -28.09 6.16
C HIS A 4 23.98 -27.52 6.94
N ASN A 5 24.12 -27.36 8.26
CA ASN A 5 23.08 -26.75 9.10
C ASN A 5 22.92 -25.26 8.76
N VAL A 6 24.03 -24.54 8.55
CA VAL A 6 24.01 -23.14 8.12
C VAL A 6 23.36 -23.00 6.73
N PHE A 7 23.69 -23.89 5.79
CA PHE A 7 23.08 -23.90 4.46
C PHE A 7 21.56 -24.09 4.50
N THR A 8 21.08 -25.11 5.22
CA THR A 8 19.64 -25.40 5.35
C THR A 8 18.89 -24.25 6.01
N LEU A 9 19.51 -23.60 7.00
CA LEU A 9 18.93 -22.44 7.68
C LEU A 9 18.84 -21.22 6.75
N LEU A 10 19.87 -20.96 5.94
CA LEU A 10 19.86 -19.89 4.94
C LEU A 10 18.81 -20.13 3.86
N GLN A 11 18.74 -21.36 3.32
CA GLN A 11 17.74 -21.72 2.31
C GLN A 11 16.31 -21.59 2.84
N GLY A 12 16.07 -21.99 4.09
CA GLY A 12 14.79 -21.80 4.78
C GLY A 12 14.44 -20.32 4.95
N LEU A 13 15.41 -19.49 5.34
CA LEU A 13 15.23 -18.06 5.49
C LEU A 13 14.90 -17.37 4.16
N THR A 14 15.65 -17.65 3.08
CA THR A 14 15.39 -17.11 1.74
C THR A 14 13.99 -17.48 1.26
N THR A 15 13.59 -18.74 1.46
CA THR A 15 12.24 -19.20 1.08
C THR A 15 11.15 -18.45 1.84
N LEU A 16 11.34 -18.24 3.15
CA LEU A 16 10.39 -17.51 3.99
C LEU A 16 10.28 -16.03 3.59
N VAL A 17 11.41 -15.37 3.32
CA VAL A 17 11.43 -13.96 2.89
C VAL A 17 10.72 -13.79 1.54
N SER A 18 11.01 -14.67 0.57
CA SER A 18 10.36 -14.66 -0.74
C SER A 18 8.84 -14.86 -0.64
N GLN A 19 8.39 -15.78 0.23
CA GLN A 19 6.95 -15.97 0.49
C GLN A 19 6.31 -14.74 1.12
N GLN A 20 6.97 -14.12 2.10
CA GLN A 20 6.50 -12.89 2.75
C GLN A 20 6.36 -11.75 1.76
N GLN A 21 7.34 -11.55 0.88
CA GLN A 21 7.27 -10.54 -0.18
C GLN A 21 6.06 -10.77 -1.08
N LYS A 22 5.86 -12.01 -1.55
CA LYS A 22 4.71 -12.34 -2.41
C LYS A 22 3.38 -12.05 -1.72
N ILE A 23 3.26 -12.36 -0.44
CA ILE A 23 2.05 -12.07 0.35
C ILE A 23 1.86 -10.57 0.50
N LEU A 24 2.91 -9.80 0.80
CA LEU A 24 2.84 -8.35 0.96
C LEU A 24 2.50 -7.64 -0.35
N SER A 25 3.06 -8.09 -1.48
CA SER A 25 2.67 -7.62 -2.82
C SER A 25 1.19 -7.92 -3.10
N GLY A 26 0.73 -9.15 -2.83
CA GLY A 26 -0.69 -9.48 -3.01
C GLY A 26 -1.62 -8.66 -2.10
N LEU A 27 -1.18 -8.36 -0.87
CA LEU A 27 -1.91 -7.52 0.07
C LEU A 27 -2.03 -6.09 -0.46
N ILE A 28 -0.94 -5.48 -0.95
CA ILE A 28 -0.96 -4.10 -1.42
C ILE A 28 -1.81 -3.94 -2.70
N ASP A 29 -1.74 -4.91 -3.62
CA ASP A 29 -2.54 -4.92 -4.85
C ASP A 29 -4.03 -5.05 -4.52
N THR A 30 -4.36 -5.89 -3.55
CA THR A 30 -5.74 -6.08 -3.09
C THR A 30 -6.24 -4.82 -2.39
N TYR A 31 -5.41 -4.23 -1.53
CA TYR A 31 -5.75 -3.02 -0.80
C TYR A 31 -5.99 -1.82 -1.72
N CYS A 32 -5.12 -1.61 -2.72
CA CYS A 32 -5.28 -0.54 -3.70
C CYS A 32 -6.58 -0.74 -4.51
N ARG A 33 -6.85 -1.97 -4.95
CA ARG A 33 -8.06 -2.29 -5.71
C ARG A 33 -9.34 -2.10 -4.89
N MET A 34 -9.34 -2.49 -3.62
CA MET A 34 -10.51 -2.33 -2.75
C MET A 34 -10.80 -0.87 -2.38
N SER A 35 -9.75 -0.04 -2.26
CA SER A 35 -9.87 1.38 -1.93
C SER A 35 -10.04 2.28 -3.17
N GLY A 36 -9.80 1.77 -4.38
CA GLY A 36 -9.78 2.58 -5.60
C GLY A 36 -8.53 3.46 -5.74
N MET A 37 -7.51 3.19 -4.93
CA MET A 37 -6.23 3.91 -4.93
C MET A 37 -5.39 3.52 -6.15
N ALA A 38 -4.61 4.49 -6.63
CA ALA A 38 -3.64 4.27 -7.69
C ALA A 38 -2.22 4.23 -7.11
N GLY A 39 -1.42 3.27 -7.59
CA GLY A 39 -0.05 3.06 -7.12
C GLY A 39 0.42 1.64 -7.41
N PRO A 40 1.73 1.40 -7.49
CA PRO A 40 2.81 2.40 -7.43
C PRO A 40 2.90 3.26 -8.70
N LEU A 41 3.05 4.58 -8.55
CA LEU A 41 3.12 5.55 -9.65
C LEU A 41 4.42 6.36 -9.63
N GLN A 42 4.81 6.86 -10.81
CA GLN A 42 5.84 7.88 -10.95
C GLN A 42 5.32 9.26 -10.55
N GLN A 43 6.23 10.17 -10.19
CA GLN A 43 5.88 11.50 -9.69
C GLN A 43 5.05 12.30 -10.71
N GLU A 44 5.38 12.21 -11.99
CA GLU A 44 4.65 12.89 -13.07
C GLU A 44 3.20 12.41 -13.18
N GLN A 45 2.94 11.12 -12.91
CA GLN A 45 1.60 10.55 -12.92
C GLN A 45 0.80 11.04 -11.71
N ILE A 46 1.44 11.14 -10.54
CA ILE A 46 0.83 11.68 -9.32
C ILE A 46 0.44 13.15 -9.53
N ASP A 47 1.34 13.96 -10.08
CA ASP A 47 1.09 15.37 -10.35
C ASP A 47 -0.04 15.57 -11.38
N ALA A 48 -0.12 14.68 -12.38
CA ALA A 48 -1.21 14.68 -13.36
C ALA A 48 -2.58 14.33 -12.77
N ILE A 49 -2.64 13.60 -11.64
CA ILE A 49 -3.88 13.28 -10.93
C ILE A 49 -4.28 14.46 -10.03
N ILE A 50 -3.34 14.95 -9.21
CA ILE A 50 -3.60 16.03 -8.23
C ILE A 50 -3.96 17.35 -8.91
N SER A 51 -3.45 17.60 -10.12
CA SER A 51 -3.83 18.79 -10.90
C SER A 51 -5.27 18.77 -11.42
N LYS A 52 -5.95 17.61 -11.42
CA LYS A 52 -7.31 17.46 -11.96
C LYS A 52 -8.38 17.46 -10.88
N GLU A 53 -8.10 16.87 -9.73
CA GLU A 53 -9.07 16.74 -8.64
C GLU A 53 -8.36 16.65 -7.27
N PRO A 54 -9.06 17.02 -6.17
CA PRO A 54 -8.54 16.84 -4.81
C PRO A 54 -8.18 15.38 -4.53
N ALA A 55 -6.98 15.17 -4.01
CA ALA A 55 -6.43 13.85 -3.76
C ALA A 55 -5.41 13.89 -2.62
N GLU A 56 -5.33 12.77 -1.89
CA GLU A 56 -4.32 12.53 -0.88
C GLU A 56 -3.24 11.61 -1.46
N ARG A 57 -1.99 11.82 -1.05
CA ARG A 57 -0.85 11.01 -1.51
C ARG A 57 0.13 10.71 -0.39
N ASN A 58 0.75 9.55 -0.45
CA ASN A 58 1.93 9.22 0.35
C ASN A 58 2.86 8.30 -0.45
N GLY A 59 4.11 8.74 -0.62
CA GLY A 59 5.09 8.06 -1.46
C GLY A 59 4.60 7.91 -2.90
N ILE A 60 4.51 6.66 -3.37
CA ILE A 60 4.13 6.28 -4.74
C ILE A 60 2.64 5.96 -4.89
N TYR A 61 1.82 6.28 -3.89
CA TYR A 61 0.39 5.99 -3.85
C TYR A 61 -0.43 7.28 -3.76
N VAL A 62 -1.57 7.30 -4.44
CA VAL A 62 -2.51 8.42 -4.49
C VAL A 62 -3.95 7.93 -4.51
N ILE A 63 -4.83 8.60 -3.79
CA ILE A 63 -6.27 8.36 -3.82
C ILE A 63 -7.02 9.68 -3.97
N THR A 64 -7.98 9.72 -4.89
CA THR A 64 -8.78 10.92 -5.11
C THR A 64 -9.95 10.95 -4.13
N HIS A 65 -10.42 12.15 -3.78
CA HIS A 65 -11.56 12.32 -2.88
C HIS A 65 -12.83 11.64 -3.45
N ASN A 66 -12.97 11.59 -4.77
CA ASN A 66 -14.05 10.85 -5.43
C ASN A 66 -13.96 9.34 -5.17
N GLN A 67 -12.76 8.75 -5.24
CA GLN A 67 -12.56 7.32 -4.91
C GLN A 67 -12.84 7.04 -3.43
N VAL A 68 -12.40 7.94 -2.53
CA VAL A 68 -12.72 7.84 -1.10
C VAL A 68 -14.24 7.84 -0.89
N ARG A 69 -14.95 8.75 -1.56
CA ARG A 69 -16.42 8.82 -1.48
C ARG A 69 -17.08 7.53 -1.96
N LEU A 70 -16.68 7.00 -3.13
CA LEU A 70 -17.21 5.73 -3.64
C LEU A 70 -16.97 4.57 -2.67
N CYS A 71 -15.82 4.55 -2.01
CA CYS A 71 -15.52 3.56 -0.99
C CYS A 71 -16.46 3.68 0.22
N LEU A 72 -16.71 4.91 0.69
CA LEU A 72 -17.66 5.17 1.78
C LEU A 72 -19.09 4.80 1.40
N ASP A 73 -19.53 5.15 0.19
CA ASP A 73 -20.86 4.80 -0.32
C ASP A 73 -21.06 3.26 -0.36
N GLY A 74 -19.98 2.51 -0.63
CA GLY A 74 -19.96 1.05 -0.57
C GLY A 74 -20.18 0.45 0.82
N LEU A 75 -20.11 1.24 1.89
CA LEU A 75 -20.40 0.81 3.27
C LEU A 75 -21.91 0.76 3.57
N GLY A 76 -22.75 1.22 2.65
CA GLY A 76 -24.21 1.10 2.71
C GLY A 76 -24.94 2.42 2.94
N MET A 77 -26.28 2.33 2.92
CA MET A 77 -27.18 3.50 2.90
C MET A 77 -26.94 4.50 4.03
N TRP A 78 -26.66 4.04 5.24
CA TRP A 78 -26.39 4.93 6.37
C TRP A 78 -25.18 5.84 6.13
N MET A 79 -24.13 5.33 5.48
CA MET A 79 -22.94 6.12 5.16
C MET A 79 -23.24 7.13 4.05
N ILE A 80 -24.01 6.72 3.03
CA ILE A 80 -24.45 7.60 1.94
C ILE A 80 -25.23 8.79 2.51
N GLU A 81 -26.24 8.52 3.35
CA GLU A 81 -27.04 9.56 3.99
C GLU A 81 -26.17 10.50 4.85
N THR A 82 -25.24 9.94 5.61
CA THR A 82 -24.32 10.74 6.45
C THR A 82 -23.40 11.64 5.62
N VAL A 83 -22.85 11.12 4.51
CA VAL A 83 -22.00 11.89 3.59
C VAL A 83 -22.82 12.98 2.89
N GLU A 84 -24.04 12.70 2.47
CA GLU A 84 -24.96 13.67 1.87
C GLU A 84 -25.36 14.77 2.84
N GLU A 85 -25.66 14.43 4.10
CA GLU A 85 -25.90 15.41 5.16
C GLU A 85 -24.69 16.31 5.38
N LEU A 86 -23.49 15.74 5.41
CA LEU A 86 -22.24 16.48 5.55
C LEU A 86 -21.92 17.33 4.32
N ALA A 87 -22.40 16.98 3.12
CA ALA A 87 -22.23 17.76 1.91
C ALA A 87 -22.88 19.15 1.99
N SER A 88 -23.85 19.34 2.90
CA SER A 88 -24.39 20.67 3.22
C SER A 88 -23.36 21.62 3.85
N VAL A 89 -22.24 21.07 4.37
CA VAL A 89 -21.11 21.80 4.94
C VAL A 89 -19.82 21.34 4.24
N GLU A 90 -19.53 21.96 3.09
CA GLU A 90 -18.42 21.60 2.19
C GLU A 90 -17.08 21.37 2.90
N GLU A 91 -16.71 22.23 3.85
CA GLU A 91 -15.46 22.11 4.60
C GLU A 91 -15.40 20.81 5.45
N LYS A 92 -16.52 20.38 6.03
CA LYS A 92 -16.58 19.14 6.81
C LYS A 92 -16.47 17.92 5.93
N LEU A 93 -17.15 17.93 4.79
CA LEU A 93 -17.06 16.84 3.82
C LEU A 93 -15.62 16.73 3.29
N SER A 94 -15.01 17.85 2.90
CA SER A 94 -13.61 17.87 2.43
C SER A 94 -12.65 17.34 3.50
N CYS A 95 -12.84 17.74 4.77
CA CYS A 95 -12.01 17.27 5.88
C CYS A 95 -12.16 15.76 6.13
N LEU A 96 -13.38 15.22 6.03
CA LEU A 96 -13.64 13.79 6.14
C LEU A 96 -12.94 13.02 5.00
N LEU A 97 -13.15 13.44 3.75
CA LEU A 97 -12.57 12.77 2.58
C LEU A 97 -11.04 12.83 2.62
N ALA A 98 -10.45 13.96 3.02
CA ALA A 98 -9.01 14.09 3.21
C ALA A 98 -8.49 13.18 4.34
N SER A 99 -9.20 13.10 5.47
CA SER A 99 -8.77 12.26 6.59
C SER A 99 -8.79 10.77 6.26
N VAL A 100 -9.87 10.31 5.60
CA VAL A 100 -9.99 8.92 5.15
C VAL A 100 -9.01 8.62 4.01
N GLY A 101 -8.82 9.56 3.08
CA GLY A 101 -7.82 9.44 2.01
C GLY A 101 -6.40 9.29 2.55
N ASN A 102 -6.02 10.11 3.53
CA ASN A 102 -4.72 10.02 4.21
C ASN A 102 -4.53 8.67 4.90
N LEU A 103 -5.56 8.18 5.61
CA LEU A 103 -5.52 6.85 6.22
C LEU A 103 -5.24 5.75 5.19
N PHE A 104 -5.87 5.82 4.02
CA PHE A 104 -5.65 4.84 2.95
C PHE A 104 -4.22 4.90 2.40
N VAL A 105 -3.71 6.07 2.03
CA VAL A 105 -2.36 6.18 1.45
C VAL A 105 -1.27 5.87 2.48
N ASP A 106 -1.47 6.20 3.75
CA ASP A 106 -0.55 5.87 4.85
C ASP A 106 -0.46 4.35 5.06
N ALA A 107 -1.59 3.65 5.04
CA ALA A 107 -1.62 2.20 5.16
C ALA A 107 -0.92 1.51 3.97
N ALA A 108 -1.19 1.96 2.73
CA ALA A 108 -0.51 1.42 1.55
C ALA A 108 1.00 1.65 1.62
N ASN A 109 1.43 2.87 1.95
CA ASN A 109 2.85 3.20 2.11
C ASN A 109 3.50 2.39 3.25
N GLY A 110 2.78 2.17 4.36
CA GLY A 110 3.22 1.31 5.46
C GLY A 110 3.47 -0.13 5.03
N ILE A 111 2.54 -0.74 4.28
CA ILE A 111 2.70 -2.09 3.72
C ILE A 111 3.91 -2.14 2.77
N ALA A 112 4.05 -1.14 1.89
CA ALA A 112 5.16 -1.05 0.96
C ALA A 112 6.52 -0.97 1.68
N ASN A 113 6.60 -0.15 2.74
CA ASN A 113 7.83 -0.02 3.54
C ASN A 113 8.21 -1.33 4.24
N ILE A 114 7.24 -2.09 4.74
CA ILE A 114 7.50 -3.44 5.29
C ILE A 114 8.09 -4.34 4.20
N ALA A 115 7.55 -4.31 2.98
CA ALA A 115 8.05 -5.11 1.86
C ALA A 115 9.48 -4.69 1.45
N ILE A 116 9.79 -3.40 1.43
CA ILE A 116 11.14 -2.87 1.13
C ILE A 116 12.15 -3.34 2.17
N VAL A 117 11.85 -3.19 3.46
CA VAL A 117 12.74 -3.63 4.56
C VAL A 117 13.00 -5.14 4.46
N ARG A 118 11.99 -5.94 4.14
CA ARG A 118 12.15 -7.39 3.96
C ARG A 118 13.02 -7.73 2.75
N SER A 119 12.91 -6.97 1.66
CA SER A 119 13.73 -7.15 0.46
C SER A 119 15.20 -6.74 0.68
N GLY A 120 15.44 -5.71 1.48
CA GLY A 120 16.80 -5.33 1.90
C GLY A 120 17.50 -6.45 2.67
N ASN A 121 16.77 -7.21 3.49
CA ASN A 121 17.31 -8.37 4.20
C ASN A 121 17.63 -9.55 3.25
N GLU A 122 16.91 -9.67 2.14
CA GLU A 122 17.17 -10.68 1.11
C GLU A 122 18.51 -10.42 0.39
N SER A 123 18.84 -9.15 0.12
CA SER A 123 20.15 -8.74 -0.41
C SER A 123 21.31 -9.11 0.52
N GLN A 124 21.12 -9.03 1.84
CA GLN A 124 22.14 -9.45 2.81
C GLN A 124 22.32 -10.98 2.84
N ALA A 125 21.26 -11.76 2.57
CA ALA A 125 21.35 -13.20 2.45
C ALA A 125 22.02 -13.64 1.12
N ALA A 126 21.87 -12.84 0.06
CA ALA A 126 22.44 -13.08 -1.27
C ALA A 126 23.93 -12.70 -1.40
N GLU A 127 24.49 -11.92 -0.48
CA GLU A 127 25.94 -11.62 -0.43
C GLU A 127 26.80 -12.82 -0.01
N LEU A 128 26.19 -13.94 0.37
CA LEU A 128 26.91 -15.18 0.62
C LEU A 128 27.20 -15.89 -0.71
N PRO A 129 28.46 -16.32 -0.95
CA PRO A 129 28.89 -16.83 -2.24
C PRO A 129 28.04 -18.03 -2.68
N PRO A 130 27.74 -18.18 -3.99
CA PRO A 130 27.01 -19.34 -4.50
C PRO A 130 27.83 -20.59 -4.20
N VAL A 131 27.24 -21.51 -3.44
CA VAL A 131 27.90 -22.78 -3.13
C VAL A 131 27.49 -23.80 -4.19
N LEU A 132 28.48 -24.29 -4.93
CA LEU A 132 28.33 -25.36 -5.92
C LEU A 132 27.76 -26.64 -5.28
N PRO A 133 26.98 -27.44 -6.05
CA PRO A 133 26.43 -28.72 -5.59
C PRO A 133 27.50 -29.75 -5.21
#